data_AF-A0A2M7MCT6-F1
#
_entry.id   AF-A0A2M7MCT6-F1
#
_cell.length_a   1.000
_cell.length_b   1.000
_cell.length_c   1.000
_cell.angle_alpha   90.00
_cell.angle_beta   90.00
_cell.angle_gamma   90.00
#
_symmetry.space_group_name_H-M   'P 1'
#
loop_
_entity.id
_entity.type
_entity.pdbx_description
1 polymer ?
#
loop_
_entity_poly.entity_id
_entity_poly.type
_entity_poly.pdbx_seq_one_letter_code
_entity_poly.pdbx_strand_id
1 'polypeptide(L)'
;MNDNPTQGTQPSNSYVDDYQPPQSVGVDQTSQATSPIPTPVTSDIASNANSETLEDQNIFFMLGVEDGNDEVKENFLNELQKVIWDDFLENDVNLLITSEEKVKFDELMAKKEISDKQGITEEASEEIQDALVAYLETLIPDLEDIMLEKALDLKSDLFVERINGLREYYANDATVLEKINKSEKLMSEEKWFSSAEVLNQFDAK
;
A
#
# COMPACT_ATOMS: atom_id res chain seq x y z
N MET A 1 -68.43 -7.98 -53.12
CA MET A 1 -68.08 -8.41 -54.48
C MET A 1 -66.64 -7.98 -54.73
N ASN A 2 -65.82 -8.95 -55.13
CA ASN A 2 -64.38 -8.89 -55.36
C ASN A 2 -63.99 -7.80 -56.38
N ASP A 3 -62.77 -7.26 -56.28
CA ASP A 3 -61.63 -7.69 -57.12
C ASP A 3 -60.32 -6.95 -56.78
N ASN A 4 -59.27 -7.74 -56.55
CA ASN A 4 -57.83 -7.42 -56.59
C ASN A 4 -57.35 -7.75 -58.04
N PRO A 5 -56.30 -7.17 -58.67
CA PRO A 5 -54.86 -7.31 -58.33
C PRO A 5 -54.01 -6.05 -58.69
N THR A 6 -52.70 -5.87 -58.44
CA THR A 6 -51.50 -6.65 -58.87
C THR A 6 -50.23 -6.24 -58.09
N GLN A 7 -49.32 -7.20 -57.92
CA GLN A 7 -48.02 -7.19 -57.21
C GLN A 7 -46.81 -6.64 -58.01
N GLY A 8 -45.72 -6.37 -57.27
CA GLY A 8 -44.29 -6.39 -57.69
C GLY A 8 -43.65 -5.00 -57.57
N THR A 9 -42.50 -4.74 -56.93
CA THR A 9 -41.29 -5.52 -56.59
C THR A 9 -40.40 -4.69 -55.63
N GLN A 10 -39.62 -5.36 -54.77
CA GLN A 10 -38.43 -4.89 -54.00
C GLN A 10 -37.38 -4.13 -54.86
N PRO A 11 -36.48 -3.27 -54.30
CA PRO A 11 -35.34 -3.65 -53.42
C PRO A 11 -35.08 -2.67 -52.24
N SER A 12 -34.54 -3.08 -51.08
CA SER A 12 -33.13 -3.38 -50.75
C SER A 12 -32.16 -2.21 -50.99
N ASN A 13 -32.08 -1.24 -50.07
CA ASN A 13 -30.96 -0.29 -50.03
C ASN A 13 -29.96 -0.70 -48.94
N SER A 14 -29.04 -1.58 -49.36
CA SER A 14 -27.74 -1.81 -48.73
C SER A 14 -26.87 -0.56 -48.96
N TYR A 15 -26.64 0.24 -47.93
CA TYR A 15 -25.58 1.25 -47.94
C TYR A 15 -24.24 0.53 -47.71
N VAL A 16 -23.54 0.27 -48.81
CA VAL A 16 -22.09 0.06 -48.80
C VAL A 16 -21.52 1.38 -49.27
N ASP A 17 -20.83 2.10 -48.39
CA ASP A 17 -19.94 3.19 -48.80
C ASP A 17 -18.56 2.89 -48.22
N ASP A 18 -17.64 2.64 -49.14
CA ASP A 18 -16.24 2.28 -48.95
C ASP A 18 -15.51 3.39 -48.18
N TYR A 19 -15.12 3.12 -46.93
CA TYR A 19 -14.20 3.99 -46.22
C TYR A 19 -12.76 3.49 -46.40
N GLN A 20 -11.98 4.27 -47.15
CA GLN A 20 -10.54 4.10 -47.35
C GLN A 20 -9.79 5.03 -46.37
N PRO A 21 -8.87 4.53 -45.53
CA PRO A 21 -8.18 5.39 -44.56
C PRO A 21 -7.05 6.20 -45.24
N PRO A 22 -6.92 7.51 -44.98
CA PRO A 22 -5.72 8.25 -45.37
C PRO A 22 -4.61 8.10 -44.33
N GLN A 23 -3.37 7.98 -44.82
CA GLN A 23 -2.14 7.90 -44.05
C GLN A 23 -1.64 9.28 -43.59
N SER A 24 -1.16 9.30 -42.33
CA SER A 24 -0.10 10.12 -41.69
C SER A 24 0.13 11.59 -42.10
N VAL A 25 0.11 12.53 -41.13
CA VAL A 25 1.28 13.15 -40.44
C VAL A 25 0.85 14.38 -39.60
N GLY A 26 1.53 14.62 -38.46
CA GLY A 26 1.89 15.98 -38.02
C GLY A 26 1.15 16.63 -36.82
N VAL A 27 1.81 16.56 -35.66
CA VAL A 27 2.02 17.56 -34.58
C VAL A 27 0.96 18.64 -34.21
N ASP A 28 0.72 18.66 -32.89
CA ASP A 28 0.62 19.79 -31.93
C ASP A 28 -0.71 20.24 -31.29
N GLN A 29 -0.71 20.10 -29.95
CA GLN A 29 -1.37 20.81 -28.84
C GLN A 29 -2.92 20.88 -28.72
N THR A 30 -3.46 20.34 -27.62
CA THR A 30 -3.88 21.16 -26.44
C THR A 30 -4.56 20.31 -25.34
N SER A 31 -4.17 20.66 -24.11
CA SER A 31 -4.59 20.26 -22.76
C SER A 31 -5.99 19.66 -22.53
N GLN A 32 -6.03 18.51 -21.86
CA GLN A 32 -7.06 18.19 -20.85
C GLN A 32 -6.38 17.67 -19.58
N ALA A 33 -6.56 18.42 -18.50
CA ALA A 33 -6.20 18.04 -17.15
C ALA A 33 -7.17 16.95 -16.68
N THR A 34 -6.71 15.71 -16.65
CA THR A 34 -7.30 14.65 -15.82
C THR A 34 -6.55 14.67 -14.51
N SER A 35 -7.27 14.96 -13.41
CA SER A 35 -6.79 14.76 -12.05
C SER A 35 -6.23 13.34 -11.90
N PRO A 36 -5.05 13.15 -11.29
CA PRO A 36 -4.56 11.81 -11.02
C PRO A 36 -5.47 11.17 -9.99
N ILE A 37 -6.08 10.05 -10.39
CA ILE A 37 -6.56 9.02 -9.46
C ILE A 37 -5.32 8.55 -8.70
N PRO A 38 -5.33 8.46 -7.36
CA PRO A 38 -4.25 7.80 -6.65
C PRO A 38 -4.28 6.33 -7.08
N THR A 39 -3.34 5.95 -7.94
CA THR A 39 -3.00 4.55 -8.16
C THR A 39 -2.63 3.93 -6.82
N PRO A 40 -3.02 2.67 -6.56
CA PRO A 40 -2.40 1.95 -5.45
C PRO A 40 -0.90 2.07 -5.66
N VAL A 41 -0.18 2.51 -4.64
CA VAL A 41 1.28 2.47 -4.58
C VAL A 41 1.67 1.00 -4.62
N THR A 42 1.67 0.41 -5.81
CA THR A 42 2.62 -0.64 -6.14
C THR A 42 3.96 0.07 -6.09
N SER A 43 4.51 0.16 -4.88
CA SER A 43 5.91 0.45 -4.70
C SER A 43 6.61 -0.71 -5.38
N ASP A 44 6.95 -0.53 -6.66
CA ASP A 44 8.01 -1.27 -7.32
C ASP A 44 9.31 -0.87 -6.60
N ILE A 45 9.44 -1.32 -5.34
CA ILE A 45 10.73 -1.52 -4.72
C ILE A 45 11.31 -2.67 -5.53
N ALA A 46 11.95 -2.33 -6.64
CA ALA A 46 12.84 -3.23 -7.32
C ALA A 46 13.86 -3.65 -6.26
N SER A 47 13.65 -4.82 -5.67
CA SER A 47 14.55 -5.41 -4.69
C SER A 47 15.90 -5.52 -5.37
N ASN A 48 16.78 -4.56 -5.08
CA ASN A 48 18.17 -4.70 -5.43
C ASN A 48 18.63 -5.89 -4.60
N ALA A 49 18.78 -7.05 -5.24
CA ALA A 49 19.11 -8.32 -4.58
C ALA A 49 20.45 -8.30 -3.81
N ASN A 50 21.14 -7.15 -3.77
CA ASN A 50 22.37 -6.91 -3.03
C ASN A 50 22.30 -5.64 -2.15
N SER A 51 21.16 -4.96 -2.03
CA SER A 51 21.05 -3.81 -1.13
C SER A 51 20.99 -4.31 0.30
N GLU A 52 21.75 -3.66 1.18
CA GLU A 52 21.79 -3.98 2.59
C GLU A 52 20.91 -3.04 3.43
N THR A 53 20.35 -1.98 2.84
CA THR A 53 19.51 -0.97 3.51
C THR A 53 18.16 -1.54 3.89
N LEU A 54 17.52 -1.00 4.94
CA LEU A 54 16.24 -1.51 5.44
C LEU A 54 15.11 -1.24 4.44
N GLU A 55 15.12 -0.05 3.84
CA GLU A 55 14.15 0.48 2.88
C GLU A 55 13.95 -0.50 1.71
N ASP A 56 15.06 -1.02 1.19
CA ASP A 56 15.06 -1.87 -0.01
C ASP A 56 14.62 -3.31 0.26
N GLN A 57 14.49 -3.72 1.53
CA GLN A 57 14.14 -5.10 1.87
C GLN A 57 12.65 -5.38 1.68
N ASN A 58 12.30 -6.59 1.26
CA ASN A 58 10.92 -7.03 1.34
C ASN A 58 10.59 -7.46 2.79
N ILE A 59 9.54 -6.91 3.39
CA ILE A 59 9.14 -7.23 4.77
C ILE A 59 8.82 -8.72 4.95
N PHE A 60 8.21 -9.38 3.96
CA PHE A 60 7.90 -10.81 4.04
C PHE A 60 9.14 -11.69 3.95
N PHE A 61 10.13 -11.29 3.14
CA PHE A 61 11.46 -11.93 3.17
C PHE A 61 12.12 -11.76 4.54
N MET A 62 12.09 -10.55 5.11
CA MET A 62 12.62 -10.29 6.45
C MET A 62 11.88 -11.07 7.53
N LEU A 63 10.61 -11.39 7.35
CA LEU A 63 9.83 -12.17 8.30
C LEU A 63 9.84 -13.68 8.02
N GLY A 64 10.49 -14.15 6.96
CA GLY A 64 10.57 -15.57 6.60
C GLY A 64 9.29 -16.14 6.00
N VAL A 65 8.40 -15.28 5.50
CA VAL A 65 7.07 -15.65 4.99
C VAL A 65 6.87 -15.21 3.52
N GLU A 66 7.97 -15.08 2.78
CA GLU A 66 7.96 -14.64 1.37
C GLU A 66 7.09 -15.55 0.48
N ASP A 67 7.02 -16.85 0.75
CA ASP A 67 6.17 -17.80 0.03
C ASP A 67 4.72 -17.87 0.57
N GLY A 68 4.34 -16.95 1.46
CA GLY A 68 2.99 -16.87 2.03
C GLY A 68 1.90 -16.54 1.01
N ASN A 69 0.64 -16.79 1.38
CA ASN A 69 -0.53 -16.45 0.57
C ASN A 69 -0.67 -14.93 0.40
N ASP A 70 -0.91 -14.47 -0.83
CA ASP A 70 -1.00 -13.05 -1.17
C ASP A 70 -2.13 -12.32 -0.44
N GLU A 71 -3.30 -12.94 -0.26
CA GLU A 71 -4.40 -12.35 0.53
C GLU A 71 -4.00 -12.12 2.00
N VAL A 72 -3.24 -13.06 2.58
CA VAL A 72 -2.73 -12.92 3.94
C VAL A 72 -1.68 -11.82 4.01
N LYS A 73 -0.82 -11.70 2.99
CA LYS A 73 0.18 -10.63 2.89
C LYS A 73 -0.48 -9.26 2.77
N GLU A 74 -1.48 -9.11 1.91
CA GLU A 74 -2.21 -7.85 1.75
C GLU A 74 -2.94 -7.45 3.04
N ASN A 75 -3.63 -8.39 3.68
CA ASN A 75 -4.27 -8.13 4.97
C ASN A 75 -3.26 -7.71 6.04
N PHE A 76 -2.10 -8.34 6.07
CA PHE A 76 -1.01 -7.93 6.97
C PHE A 76 -0.52 -6.50 6.67
N LEU A 77 -0.32 -6.12 5.40
CA LEU A 77 0.06 -4.75 5.05
C LEU A 77 -1.00 -3.73 5.45
N ASN A 78 -2.28 -4.05 5.27
CA ASN A 78 -3.39 -3.20 5.70
C ASN A 78 -3.41 -3.00 7.22
N GLU A 79 -3.19 -4.08 7.98
CA GLU A 79 -3.07 -4.02 9.45
C GLU A 79 -1.86 -3.17 9.88
N LEU A 80 -0.71 -3.32 9.23
CA LEU A 80 0.48 -2.51 9.51
C LEU A 80 0.24 -1.03 9.25
N GLN A 81 -0.31 -0.67 8.08
CA GLN A 81 -0.64 0.71 7.76
C GLN A 81 -1.59 1.31 8.79
N LYS A 82 -2.60 0.53 9.20
CA LYS A 82 -3.54 0.96 10.24
C LYS A 82 -2.85 1.20 11.57
N VAL A 83 -1.97 0.30 12.03
CA VAL A 83 -1.24 0.46 13.30
C VAL A 83 -0.37 1.72 13.27
N ILE A 84 0.37 1.95 12.18
CA ILE A 84 1.21 3.14 12.02
C ILE A 84 0.35 4.41 12.05
N TRP A 85 -0.77 4.39 11.33
CA TRP A 85 -1.67 5.53 11.25
C TRP A 85 -2.32 5.84 12.60
N ASP A 86 -2.89 4.83 13.26
CA ASP A 86 -3.54 4.99 14.55
C ASP A 86 -2.52 5.49 15.61
N ASP A 87 -1.29 4.96 15.63
CA ASP A 87 -0.20 5.45 16.50
C ASP A 87 0.13 6.92 16.23
N PHE A 88 0.32 7.29 14.96
CA PHE A 88 0.63 8.67 14.58
C PHE A 88 -0.46 9.66 15.02
N LEU A 89 -1.73 9.31 14.79
CA LEU A 89 -2.88 10.13 15.18
C LEU A 89 -2.98 10.32 16.70
N GLU A 90 -2.72 9.26 17.46
CA GLU A 90 -2.84 9.27 18.92
C GLU A 90 -1.67 10.00 19.59
N ASN A 91 -0.45 9.71 19.14
CA ASN A 91 0.76 10.06 19.88
C ASN A 91 1.50 11.28 19.30
N ASP A 92 1.46 11.50 17.98
CA ASP A 92 2.34 12.48 17.33
C ASP A 92 1.63 13.72 16.83
N VAL A 93 0.43 13.58 16.25
CA VAL A 93 -0.29 14.72 15.65
C VAL A 93 -0.45 15.88 16.63
N ASN A 94 -0.73 15.59 17.90
CA ASN A 94 -0.89 16.60 18.95
C ASN A 94 0.39 17.43 19.22
N LEU A 95 1.56 16.93 18.83
CA LEU A 95 2.84 17.62 18.95
C LEU A 95 3.16 18.46 17.71
N LEU A 96 2.52 18.15 16.58
CA LEU A 96 2.79 18.72 15.27
C LEU A 96 1.81 19.83 14.88
N ILE A 97 0.63 19.89 15.51
CA ILE A 97 -0.38 20.90 15.24
C ILE A 97 -0.58 21.86 16.41
N THR A 98 -1.03 23.07 16.10
CA THR A 98 -1.39 24.08 17.10
C THR A 98 -2.73 23.78 17.77
N SER A 99 -3.00 24.43 18.90
CA SER A 99 -4.28 24.29 19.60
C SER A 99 -5.49 24.75 18.77
N GLU A 100 -5.31 25.69 17.84
CA GLU A 100 -6.38 26.15 16.94
C GLU A 100 -6.69 25.10 15.88
N GLU A 101 -5.65 24.51 15.27
CA GLU A 101 -5.77 23.44 14.26
C GLU A 101 -6.33 22.15 14.85
N LYS A 102 -6.04 21.88 16.13
CA LYS A 102 -6.54 20.72 16.87
C LYS A 102 -8.06 20.65 16.93
N VAL A 103 -8.77 21.79 16.94
CA VAL A 103 -10.23 21.80 17.01
C VAL A 103 -10.85 21.03 15.84
N LYS A 104 -10.40 21.30 14.62
CA LYS A 104 -10.91 20.62 13.43
C LYS A 104 -10.41 19.18 13.32
N PHE A 105 -9.20 18.90 13.79
CA PHE A 105 -8.69 17.54 13.91
C PHE A 105 -9.60 16.69 14.83
N ASP A 106 -9.93 17.22 16.02
CA ASP A 106 -10.80 16.55 16.99
C ASP A 106 -12.21 16.32 16.44
N GLU A 107 -12.74 17.25 15.63
CA GLU A 107 -14.03 17.06 14.94
C GLU A 107 -13.99 15.90 13.94
N LEU A 108 -12.90 15.74 13.18
CA LEU A 108 -12.74 14.63 12.24
C LEU A 108 -12.55 13.30 12.98
N MET A 109 -11.76 13.29 14.05
CA MET A 109 -11.58 12.11 14.92
C MET A 109 -12.88 11.68 15.58
N ALA A 110 -13.69 12.61 16.06
CA ALA A 110 -15.00 12.30 16.62
C ALA A 110 -15.96 11.70 15.57
N LYS A 111 -15.92 12.18 14.32
CA LYS A 111 -16.68 11.58 13.21
C LYS A 111 -16.22 10.16 12.92
N LYS A 112 -14.91 9.92 12.88
CA LYS A 112 -14.32 8.58 12.72
C LYS A 112 -14.82 7.63 13.81
N GLU A 113 -14.73 8.03 15.08
CA GLU A 113 -15.16 7.22 16.21
C GLU A 113 -16.67 6.89 16.16
N ILE A 114 -17.49 7.85 15.73
CA ILE A 114 -18.93 7.62 15.53
C ILE A 114 -19.16 6.62 14.39
N SER A 115 -18.43 6.75 13.28
CA SER A 115 -18.52 5.85 12.13
C SER A 115 -18.18 4.41 12.52
N ASP A 116 -17.04 4.23 13.20
CA ASP A 116 -16.52 2.95 13.67
C ASP A 116 -17.52 2.26 14.63
N LYS A 117 -18.16 3.02 15.52
CA LYS A 117 -19.12 2.49 16.51
C LYS A 117 -20.52 2.20 15.97
N GLN A 118 -20.96 2.96 14.97
CA GLN A 118 -22.33 2.84 14.44
C GLN A 118 -22.43 1.83 13.29
N GLY A 119 -21.31 1.23 12.87
CA GLY A 119 -21.29 0.28 11.76
C GLY A 119 -21.75 0.94 10.46
N ILE A 120 -21.33 2.19 10.24
CA ILE A 120 -21.57 2.89 8.97
C ILE A 120 -20.84 2.12 7.85
N THR A 121 -21.31 2.27 6.61
CA THR A 121 -20.72 1.65 5.42
C THR A 121 -19.21 1.95 5.31
N GLU A 122 -18.44 0.98 4.80
CA GLU A 122 -16.99 1.13 4.57
C GLU A 122 -16.65 2.41 3.81
N GLU A 123 -17.44 2.74 2.78
CA GLU A 123 -17.33 3.98 1.99
C GLU A 123 -17.28 5.25 2.86
N ALA A 124 -18.11 5.34 3.90
CA ALA A 124 -18.14 6.53 4.76
C ALA A 124 -16.94 6.60 5.71
N SER A 125 -16.39 5.44 6.10
CA SER A 125 -15.17 5.38 6.91
C SER A 125 -13.96 5.81 6.08
N GLU A 126 -13.88 5.36 4.83
CA GLU A 126 -12.83 5.76 3.88
C GLU A 126 -12.88 7.27 3.61
N GLU A 127 -14.06 7.84 3.35
CA GLU A 127 -14.22 9.29 3.16
C GLU A 127 -13.71 10.12 4.36
N ILE A 128 -13.92 9.63 5.59
CA ILE A 128 -13.43 10.31 6.80
C ILE A 128 -11.90 10.22 6.89
N GLN A 129 -11.33 9.06 6.55
CA GLN A 129 -9.88 8.87 6.54
C GLN A 129 -9.21 9.75 5.50
N ASP A 130 -9.74 9.82 4.27
CA ASP A 130 -9.24 10.70 3.21
C ASP A 130 -9.29 12.17 3.63
N ALA A 131 -10.39 12.59 4.27
CA ALA A 131 -10.53 13.95 4.78
C ALA A 131 -9.52 14.26 5.90
N LEU A 132 -9.17 13.27 6.72
CA LEU A 132 -8.18 13.40 7.79
C LEU A 132 -6.77 13.53 7.21
N VAL A 133 -6.41 12.65 6.27
CA VAL A 133 -5.12 12.69 5.55
C VAL A 133 -4.95 14.04 4.86
N ALA A 134 -5.91 14.44 4.01
CA ALA A 134 -5.84 15.70 3.28
C ALA A 134 -5.75 16.92 4.22
N TYR A 135 -6.37 16.85 5.40
CA TYR A 135 -6.24 17.93 6.38
C TYR A 135 -4.83 17.96 6.98
N LEU A 136 -4.29 16.82 7.39
CA LEU A 136 -2.97 16.72 8.00
C LEU A 136 -1.86 17.10 7.01
N GLU A 137 -1.97 16.75 5.73
CA GLU A 137 -1.03 17.18 4.68
C GLU A 137 -0.93 18.72 4.55
N THR A 138 -2.02 19.44 4.85
CA THR A 138 -1.98 20.92 4.82
C THR A 138 -1.30 21.54 6.03
N LEU A 139 -1.19 20.80 7.13
CA LEU A 139 -0.68 21.28 8.41
C LEU A 139 0.74 20.81 8.70
N ILE A 140 1.06 19.58 8.30
CA ILE A 140 2.29 18.88 8.61
C ILE A 140 3.08 18.78 7.31
N PRO A 141 4.08 19.66 7.11
CA PRO A 141 5.05 19.47 6.03
C PRO A 141 5.72 18.11 6.19
N ASP A 142 6.04 17.47 5.09
CA ASP A 142 6.78 16.21 5.07
C ASP A 142 6.04 15.05 5.79
N LEU A 143 4.70 15.10 5.84
CA LEU A 143 3.86 14.03 6.42
C LEU A 143 4.19 12.65 5.82
N GLU A 144 4.39 12.59 4.50
CA GLU A 144 4.74 11.34 3.81
C GLU A 144 6.07 10.77 4.31
N ASP A 145 7.08 11.62 4.51
CA ASP A 145 8.39 11.20 5.02
C ASP A 145 8.29 10.70 6.48
N ILE A 146 7.50 11.37 7.32
CA ILE A 146 7.23 10.93 8.70
C ILE A 146 6.56 9.56 8.70
N MET A 147 5.56 9.36 7.83
CA MET A 147 4.86 8.09 7.71
C MET A 147 5.77 6.98 7.19
N LEU A 148 6.67 7.30 6.25
CA LEU A 148 7.68 6.38 5.75
C LEU A 148 8.68 5.99 6.86
N GLU A 149 9.20 6.95 7.62
CA GLU A 149 10.12 6.69 8.75
C GLU A 149 9.47 5.75 9.76
N LYS A 150 8.21 6.01 10.16
CA LYS A 150 7.47 5.11 11.04
C LYS A 150 7.28 3.70 10.47
N ALA A 151 7.02 3.60 9.16
CA ALA A 151 6.90 2.30 8.51
C ALA A 151 8.22 1.51 8.54
N LEU A 152 9.35 2.20 8.37
CA LEU A 152 10.68 1.61 8.49
C LEU A 152 11.00 1.21 9.92
N ASP A 153 10.69 2.05 10.91
CA ASP A 153 10.86 1.74 12.32
C ASP A 153 10.06 0.49 12.71
N LEU A 154 8.77 0.44 12.34
CA LEU A 154 7.94 -0.73 12.61
C LEU A 154 8.47 -1.99 11.92
N LYS A 155 8.97 -1.87 10.69
CA LYS A 155 9.60 -2.99 9.97
C LYS A 155 10.86 -3.49 10.68
N SER A 156 11.68 -2.59 11.21
CA SER A 156 12.82 -2.93 12.06
C SER A 156 12.37 -3.65 13.33
N ASP A 157 11.37 -3.12 14.04
CA ASP A 157 10.85 -3.69 15.28
C ASP A 157 10.29 -5.09 15.07
N LEU A 158 9.53 -5.32 14.01
CA LEU A 158 9.02 -6.65 13.66
C LEU A 158 10.14 -7.65 13.41
N PHE A 159 11.23 -7.21 12.79
CA PHE A 159 12.40 -8.06 12.56
C PHE A 159 13.14 -8.37 13.87
N VAL A 160 13.27 -7.40 14.77
CA VAL A 160 13.80 -7.60 16.12
C VAL A 160 12.94 -8.60 16.90
N GLU A 161 11.62 -8.47 16.84
CA GLU A 161 10.69 -9.41 17.48
C GLU A 161 10.84 -10.82 16.91
N ARG A 162 11.05 -10.98 15.60
CA ARG A 162 11.38 -12.28 15.00
C ARG A 162 12.67 -12.85 15.58
N ILE A 163 13.73 -12.06 15.70
CA ILE A 163 15.01 -12.50 16.30
C ILE A 163 14.78 -12.97 17.75
N ASN A 164 14.04 -12.20 18.53
CA ASN A 164 13.72 -12.52 19.93
C ASN A 164 12.89 -13.81 20.03
N GLY A 165 11.86 -13.96 19.20
CA GLY A 165 11.03 -15.18 19.14
C GLY A 165 11.84 -16.43 18.77
N LEU A 166 12.72 -16.34 17.77
CA LEU A 166 13.61 -17.44 17.39
C LEU A 166 14.60 -17.77 18.51
N ARG A 167 15.14 -16.76 19.19
CA ARG A 167 16.06 -16.93 20.32
C ARG A 167 15.40 -17.68 21.47
N GLU A 168 14.15 -17.32 21.80
CA GLU A 168 13.36 -17.99 22.82
C GLU A 168 13.05 -19.43 22.41
N TYR A 169 12.59 -19.64 21.17
CA TYR A 169 12.22 -20.96 20.66
C TYR A 169 13.41 -21.94 20.64
N TYR A 170 14.60 -21.45 20.26
CA TYR A 170 15.84 -22.25 20.19
C TYR A 170 16.75 -22.10 21.41
N ALA A 171 16.22 -21.70 22.58
CA ALA A 171 17.01 -21.42 23.78
C ALA A 171 17.96 -22.56 24.23
N ASN A 172 17.70 -23.81 23.84
CA ASN A 172 18.51 -24.98 24.19
C ASN A 172 19.43 -25.48 23.07
N ASP A 173 19.45 -24.84 21.90
CA ASP A 173 20.31 -25.20 20.77
C ASP A 173 21.41 -24.16 20.59
N ALA A 174 22.58 -24.44 21.17
CA ALA A 174 23.74 -23.54 21.10
C ALA A 174 24.21 -23.25 19.65
N THR A 175 24.01 -24.19 18.73
CA THR A 175 24.42 -24.00 17.32
C THR A 175 23.48 -23.03 16.61
N VAL A 176 22.19 -23.15 16.86
CA VAL A 176 21.19 -22.22 16.31
C VAL A 176 21.31 -20.84 16.95
N LEU A 177 21.55 -20.77 18.26
CA LEU A 177 21.77 -19.49 18.95
C LEU A 177 22.98 -18.72 18.40
N GLU A 178 24.05 -19.40 17.99
CA GLU A 178 25.19 -18.73 17.34
C GLU A 178 24.79 -18.07 16.00
N LYS A 179 23.94 -18.73 15.22
CA LYS A 179 23.40 -18.16 13.97
C LYS A 179 22.47 -16.97 14.23
N ILE A 180 21.61 -17.05 15.24
CA ILE A 180 20.73 -15.94 15.64
C ILE A 180 21.57 -14.73 16.09
N ASN A 181 22.59 -14.95 16.92
CA ASN A 181 23.54 -13.89 17.32
C ASN A 181 24.26 -13.27 16.11
N LYS A 182 24.60 -14.08 15.10
CA LYS A 182 25.20 -13.59 13.86
C LYS A 182 24.24 -12.69 13.09
N SER A 183 22.97 -13.08 12.96
CA SER A 183 21.93 -12.24 12.34
C SER A 183 21.75 -10.92 13.09
N GLU A 184 21.59 -10.95 14.41
CA GLU A 184 21.46 -9.74 15.23
C GLU A 184 22.67 -8.81 15.05
N LYS A 185 23.89 -9.37 15.00
CA LYS A 185 25.09 -8.59 14.70
C LYS A 185 25.05 -7.95 13.31
N LEU A 186 24.67 -8.70 12.28
CA LEU A 186 24.56 -8.17 10.91
C LEU A 186 23.54 -7.03 10.84
N MET A 187 22.38 -7.19 11.50
CA MET A 187 21.37 -6.16 11.63
C MET A 187 21.93 -4.89 12.29
N SER A 188 22.67 -5.02 13.40
CA SER A 188 23.31 -3.88 14.07
C SER A 188 24.41 -3.20 13.24
N GLU A 189 24.91 -3.87 12.19
CA GLU A 189 25.84 -3.32 11.21
C GLU A 189 25.12 -2.77 9.96
N GLU A 190 23.80 -2.57 10.02
CA GLU A 190 22.92 -2.13 8.91
C GLU A 190 22.99 -3.06 7.69
N LYS A 191 23.22 -4.35 7.92
CA LYS A 191 23.23 -5.40 6.88
C LYS A 191 21.94 -6.20 6.93
N TRP A 192 20.84 -5.55 6.55
CA TRP A 192 19.49 -6.06 6.71
C TRP A 192 19.21 -7.30 5.85
N PHE A 193 19.64 -7.28 4.58
CA PHE A 193 19.50 -8.42 3.68
C PHE A 193 20.27 -9.64 4.20
N SER A 194 21.57 -9.44 4.49
CA SER A 194 22.43 -10.50 5.02
C SER A 194 21.90 -11.07 6.34
N SER A 195 21.31 -10.23 7.19
CA SER A 195 20.70 -10.68 8.44
C SER A 195 19.48 -11.58 8.20
N ALA A 196 18.55 -11.14 7.33
CA ALA A 196 17.37 -11.90 6.97
C ALA A 196 17.72 -13.24 6.30
N GLU A 197 18.71 -13.27 5.41
CA GLU A 197 19.22 -14.52 4.80
C GLU A 197 19.66 -15.55 5.85
N VAL A 198 20.29 -15.11 6.95
CA VAL A 198 20.71 -16.02 8.03
C VAL A 198 19.50 -16.61 8.74
N LEU A 199 18.47 -15.80 9.02
CA LEU A 199 17.26 -16.26 9.72
C LEU A 199 16.38 -17.15 8.83
N ASN A 200 16.27 -16.87 7.54
CA ASN A 200 15.45 -17.65 6.62
C ASN A 200 15.94 -19.11 6.45
N GLN A 201 17.14 -19.44 6.93
CA GLN A 201 17.62 -20.83 7.03
C GLN A 201 16.84 -21.68 8.04
N PHE A 202 16.09 -21.06 8.96
CA PHE A 202 15.31 -21.77 9.97
C PHE A 202 13.93 -22.22 9.45
N ASP A 203 13.39 -21.51 8.46
CA ASP A 203 12.03 -21.72 7.93
C ASP A 203 11.98 -22.65 6.70
N ALA A 204 13.15 -23.02 6.14
CA ALA A 204 13.26 -23.87 4.95
C ALA A 204 13.04 -25.38 5.21
N LYS A 205 11.96 -25.77 5.89
CA LYS A 205 11.57 -27.17 6.12
C LYS A 205 10.13 -27.49 5.71
#